data_AF-A0A535AK84-F1
#
_entry.id   AF-A0A535AK84-F1
#
_cell.length_a   1.000
_cell.length_b   1.000
_cell.length_c   1.000
_cell.angle_alpha   90.00
_cell.angle_beta   90.00
_cell.angle_gamma   90.00
#
_symmetry.space_group_name_H-M   'P 1'
#
loop_
_entity.id
_entity.type
_entity.pdbx_description
1 polymer ?
#
loop_
_entity_poly.entity_id
_entity_poly.type
_entity_poly.pdbx_seq_one_letter_code
_entity_poly.pdbx_strand_id
1 'polypeptide(L)' 'VKPGLVALDHVARVAGSAGRPVFSFFTADEHALYANNEALPDGAALEREAIAAARRAGADFVISYGAFAVAES' A
#
# COMPACT_ATOMS: atom_id res chain seq x y z
N VAL A 1 -4.76 6.74 6.45
CA VAL A 1 -5.90 6.00 5.90
C VAL A 1 -5.64 4.52 6.06
N LYS A 2 -6.63 3.79 6.59
CA LYS A 2 -6.58 2.34 6.80
C LYS A 2 -8.00 1.81 6.55
N PRO A 3 -8.20 0.73 5.78
CA PRO A 3 -7.20 -0.06 5.03
C PRO A 3 -6.56 0.74 3.88
N GLY A 4 -5.49 0.21 3.28
CA GLY A 4 -4.60 0.98 2.38
C GLY A 4 -4.91 0.75 0.90
N LEU A 5 -4.94 -0.52 0.48
CA LEU A 5 -5.07 -0.94 -0.91
C LEU A 5 -6.44 -0.56 -1.49
N VAL A 6 -7.50 -0.82 -0.74
CA VAL A 6 -8.88 -0.63 -1.22
C VAL A 6 -9.40 0.81 -1.06
N ALA A 7 -8.60 1.70 -0.48
CA ALA A 7 -9.03 3.07 -0.12
C ALA A 7 -8.10 4.16 -0.68
N LEU A 8 -7.50 3.92 -1.86
CA LEU A 8 -6.58 4.87 -2.50
C LEU A 8 -7.26 6.22 -2.85
N ASP A 9 -8.54 6.19 -3.17
CA ASP A 9 -9.36 7.40 -3.36
C ASP A 9 -9.49 8.22 -2.06
N HIS A 10 -9.64 7.55 -0.92
CA HIS A 10 -9.62 8.19 0.39
C HIS A 10 -8.23 8.72 0.74
N VAL A 11 -7.15 8.04 0.35
CA VAL A 11 -5.78 8.57 0.48
C VAL A 11 -5.66 9.89 -0.27
N ALA A 12 -6.07 9.94 -1.54
CA ALA A 12 -6.01 11.15 -2.36
C ALA A 12 -6.83 12.30 -1.78
N ARG A 13 -8.05 12.01 -1.32
CA ARG A 13 -8.92 13.01 -0.70
C ARG A 13 -8.31 13.59 0.58
N VAL A 14 -7.74 12.74 1.43
CA VAL A 14 -7.10 13.17 2.69
C VAL A 14 -5.81 13.93 2.38
N ALA A 15 -4.96 13.43 1.48
CA ALA A 15 -3.73 14.10 1.06
C ALA A 15 -3.99 15.51 0.52
N GLY A 16 -5.04 15.68 -0.29
CA GLY A 16 -5.42 16.99 -0.84
C GLY A 16 -5.93 18.02 0.18
N SER A 17 -6.24 17.63 1.43
CA SER A 17 -6.89 18.50 2.41
C SER A 17 -6.29 18.49 3.82
N ALA A 18 -5.44 17.51 4.17
CA ALA A 18 -5.02 17.29 5.55
C ALA A 18 -4.08 18.38 6.11
N GLY A 19 -3.36 19.11 5.24
CA GLY A 19 -2.36 20.11 5.63
C GLY A 19 -1.24 19.55 6.52
N ARG A 20 -1.04 18.22 6.51
CA ARG A 20 -0.07 17.46 7.32
C ARG A 20 0.25 16.13 6.61
N PRO A 21 1.36 15.45 6.97
CA PRO A 21 1.70 14.16 6.37
C PRO A 21 0.61 13.10 6.51
N VAL A 22 0.42 12.29 5.47
CA VAL A 22 -0.58 11.22 5.38
C VAL A 22 0.10 9.86 5.33
N PHE A 23 -0.29 9.00 6.27
CA PHE A 23 0.09 7.58 6.28
C PHE A 23 -0.99 6.75 5.58
N SER A 24 -0.62 5.86 4.67
CA SER A 24 -1.48 4.77 4.19
C SER A 24 -1.05 3.45 4.85
N PHE A 25 -1.99 2.73 5.48
CA PHE A 25 -1.71 1.48 6.20
C PHE A 25 -2.29 0.31 5.42
N PHE A 26 -1.42 -0.55 4.89
CA PHE A 26 -1.73 -1.84 4.30
C PHE A 26 -1.81 -2.89 5.41
N THR A 27 -2.99 -3.47 5.60
CA THR A 27 -3.28 -4.43 6.66
C THR A 27 -2.58 -5.77 6.44
N ALA A 28 -2.58 -6.62 7.47
CA ALA A 28 -2.04 -7.97 7.37
C ALA A 28 -2.77 -8.79 6.29
N ASP A 29 -4.09 -8.65 6.18
CA ASP A 29 -4.89 -9.33 5.16
C ASP A 29 -4.57 -8.82 3.75
N GLU A 30 -4.31 -7.51 3.61
CA GLU A 30 -3.87 -6.91 2.33
C GLU A 30 -2.48 -7.42 1.92
N HIS A 31 -1.57 -7.66 2.87
CA HIS A 31 -0.29 -8.33 2.60
C HIS A 31 -0.47 -9.82 2.27
N ALA A 32 -1.33 -10.53 3.01
CA ALA A 32 -1.61 -11.95 2.80
C ALA A 32 -2.13 -12.25 1.38
N LEU A 33 -2.84 -11.30 0.77
CA LEU A 33 -3.23 -11.37 -0.64
C LEU A 33 -2.05 -11.59 -1.59
N TYR A 34 -0.88 -11.01 -1.30
CA TYR A 34 0.31 -11.12 -2.14
C TYR A 34 1.22 -12.28 -1.74
N ALA A 35 1.37 -12.50 -0.43
CA ALA A 35 2.26 -13.54 0.10
C ALA A 35 1.73 -14.97 -0.07
N ASN A 36 0.40 -15.15 -0.06
CA ASN A 36 -0.24 -16.48 0.02
C ASN A 36 -1.22 -16.78 -1.13
N ASN A 37 -1.09 -16.11 -2.28
CA ASN A 37 -2.00 -16.30 -3.41
C ASN A 37 -1.28 -16.86 -4.64
N GLU A 38 -1.36 -18.18 -4.81
CA GLU A 38 -0.72 -18.91 -5.93
C GLU A 38 -1.26 -18.51 -7.31
N ALA A 39 -2.43 -17.86 -7.38
CA ALA A 39 -2.96 -17.34 -8.64
C ALA A 39 -2.29 -16.02 -9.08
N LEU A 40 -1.48 -15.40 -8.22
CA LEU A 40 -0.72 -14.20 -8.55
C LEU A 40 0.67 -14.59 -9.07
N PRO A 41 1.00 -14.29 -10.34
CA PRO A 41 2.23 -14.77 -10.97
C PRO A 41 3.51 -14.18 -10.35
N ASP A 42 3.45 -12.99 -9.78
CA ASP A 42 4.54 -12.35 -9.04
C ASP A 42 3.97 -11.49 -7.91
N GLY A 43 3.62 -12.14 -6.80
CA GLY A 43 3.03 -11.46 -5.63
C GLY A 43 3.88 -10.30 -5.11
N ALA A 44 5.21 -10.46 -5.11
CA ALA A 44 6.13 -9.43 -4.63
C ALA A 44 6.12 -8.19 -5.53
N ALA A 45 6.18 -8.36 -6.86
CA ALA A 45 6.08 -7.22 -7.79
C ALA A 45 4.72 -6.52 -7.71
N LEU A 46 3.64 -7.28 -7.53
CA LEU A 46 2.30 -6.71 -7.37
C LEU A 46 2.16 -5.94 -6.05
N GLU A 47 2.74 -6.44 -4.96
CA GLU A 47 2.77 -5.71 -3.69
C GLU A 47 3.58 -4.40 -3.80
N ARG A 48 4.71 -4.42 -4.52
CA ARG A 48 5.48 -3.21 -4.83
C ARG A 48 4.65 -2.18 -5.60
N GLU A 49 3.93 -2.62 -6.63
CA GLU A 49 3.06 -1.74 -7.41
C GLU A 49 1.92 -1.16 -6.56
N ALA A 50 1.36 -1.95 -5.64
CA ALA A 50 0.33 -1.48 -4.72
C ALA A 50 0.83 -0.39 -3.76
N ILE A 51 2.05 -0.56 -3.22
CA ILE A 51 2.72 0.46 -2.41
C ILE A 51 3.00 1.71 -3.25
N ALA A 52 3.48 1.55 -4.49
CA ALA A 52 3.69 2.66 -5.42
C ALA A 52 2.38 3.40 -5.73
N ALA A 53 1.26 2.68 -5.85
CA ALA A 53 -0.06 3.27 -6.05
C ALA A 53 -0.50 4.13 -4.86
N ALA A 54 -0.22 3.72 -3.62
CA ALA A 54 -0.47 4.56 -2.44
C ALA A 54 0.36 5.85 -2.43
N ARG A 55 1.63 5.77 -2.86
CA ARG A 55 2.47 6.96 -3.02
C ARG A 55 1.93 7.89 -4.12
N ARG A 56 1.51 7.35 -5.27
CA ARG A 56 0.84 8.12 -6.33
C ARG A 56 -0.46 8.77 -5.85
N ALA A 57 -1.21 8.10 -4.99
CA ALA A 57 -2.42 8.64 -4.37
C ALA A 57 -2.14 9.76 -3.35
N GLY A 58 -0.88 10.04 -3.01
CA GLY A 58 -0.50 11.14 -2.12
C GLY A 58 -0.21 10.73 -0.69
N ALA A 59 0.01 9.44 -0.40
CA ALA A 59 0.56 9.04 0.88
C ALA A 59 2.05 9.44 0.96
N ASP A 60 2.42 10.17 2.02
CA ASP A 60 3.81 10.48 2.34
C ASP A 60 4.54 9.24 2.88
N PHE A 61 3.81 8.42 3.63
CA PHE A 61 4.33 7.19 4.25
C PHE A 61 3.38 6.01 4.00
N VAL A 62 3.95 4.83 3.82
CA VAL A 62 3.20 3.57 3.70
C VAL A 62 3.66 2.62 4.80
N ILE A 63 2.70 2.07 5.54
CA ILE A 63 2.92 1.01 6.53
C ILE A 63 2.46 -0.29 5.88
N SER A 64 3.34 -1.28 5.73
CA SER A 64 3.02 -2.60 5.15
C SER A 64 3.79 -3.71 5.86
N TYR A 65 3.21 -4.90 5.92
CA TYR A 65 3.89 -6.12 6.38
C TYR A 65 4.89 -6.66 5.34
N GLY A 66 4.71 -6.36 4.05
CA GLY A 66 5.66 -6.70 2.99
C GLY A 66 6.81 -5.71 2.83
N ALA A 67 6.96 -4.73 3.73
CA ALA A 67 7.95 -3.65 3.60
C ALA A 67 9.39 -4.15 3.43
N PHE A 68 9.76 -5.23 4.14
CA PHE A 68 11.09 -5.81 4.03
C PHE A 68 11.31 -6.49 2.68
N ALA A 69 10.35 -7.31 2.24
CA ALA A 69 10.40 -8.01 0.94
C ALA A 69 10.45 -7.02 -0.25
N VAL A 70 9.74 -5.90 -0.15
CA VAL A 70 9.76 -4.82 -1.14
C VAL A 70 11.09 -4.08 -1.17
N ALA A 71 11.80 -3.98 -0.04
CA ALA A 71 13.07 -3.27 0.04
C ALA A 71 14.27 -4.07 -0.49
N GLU A 72 14.19 -5.42 -0.49
CA GLU A 72 15.27 -6.30 -0.95
C GLU A 72 15.24 -6.64 -2.45
N SER A 73 14.19 -6.23 -3.16
CA SER A 73 13.95 -6.54 -4.58
C SER A 73 14.23 -5.38 -5.51
#